data_AF-A0A800IKQ2-F1
#
_entry.id   AF-A0A800IKQ2-F1
#
_cell.length_a   1.000
_cell.length_b   1.000
_cell.length_c   1.000
_cell.angle_alpha   90.00
_cell.angle_beta   90.00
_cell.angle_gamma   90.00
#
_symmetry.space_group_name_H-M   'P 1'
#
loop_
_entity.id
_entity.type
_entity.pdbx_description
1 polymer ?
#
loop_
_entity_poly.entity_id
_entity_poly.type
_entity_poly.pdbx_seq_one_letter_code
_entity_poly.pdbx_strand_id
1 'polypeptide(L)'
;MAFNIKKRGKLTYYYDGDRPVLSALVTEEQGDGDLKIYFAGLTGGYSAKGVLGLDELVTMDPDQEIPLVFLSWEKWLIDAGICASLKQIDFIEVHAFGCQPKSPNPMVDPIGYAAEQDRLREAYARAYSQFFKEYLPDNGVPCRFTVHLVDVPDKAASYEFYSTALLQRALQE
;
A
#
# COMPACT_ATOMS: atom_id res chain seq x y z
N MET A 1 -15.60 -5.11 -5.62
CA MET A 1 -16.37 -4.80 -6.84
C MET A 1 -15.61 -5.39 -8.01
N ALA A 2 -16.26 -5.76 -9.11
CA ALA A 2 -15.52 -6.27 -10.27
C ALA A 2 -14.82 -5.10 -10.98
N PHE A 3 -13.49 -5.17 -11.13
CA PHE A 3 -12.73 -4.16 -11.87
C PHE A 3 -13.16 -4.10 -13.33
N ASN A 4 -13.06 -2.91 -13.91
CA ASN A 4 -12.92 -2.77 -15.36
C ASN A 4 -11.51 -3.21 -15.76
N ILE A 5 -11.41 -4.07 -16.78
CA ILE A 5 -10.14 -4.68 -17.20
C ILE A 5 -9.82 -4.28 -18.63
N LYS A 6 -8.60 -3.82 -18.87
CA LYS A 6 -8.08 -3.54 -20.22
C LYS A 6 -6.74 -4.21 -20.42
N LYS A 7 -6.61 -5.04 -21.47
CA LYS A 7 -5.33 -5.66 -21.87
C LYS A 7 -4.72 -4.93 -23.07
N ARG A 8 -3.40 -4.69 -23.03
CA ARG A 8 -2.61 -4.12 -24.12
C ARG A 8 -1.22 -4.77 -24.17
N GLY A 9 -1.04 -5.73 -25.07
CA GLY A 9 0.20 -6.52 -25.12
C GLY A 9 0.37 -7.33 -23.85
N LYS A 10 1.55 -7.22 -23.22
CA LYS A 10 1.87 -7.90 -21.94
C LYS A 10 1.21 -7.27 -20.72
N LEU A 11 0.63 -6.07 -20.87
CA LEU A 11 0.09 -5.31 -19.75
C LEU A 11 -1.42 -5.50 -19.62
N THR A 12 -1.89 -5.71 -18.39
CA THR A 12 -3.31 -5.69 -18.04
C THR A 12 -3.55 -4.65 -16.95
N TYR A 13 -4.52 -3.77 -17.18
CA TYR A 13 -4.88 -2.65 -16.32
C TYR A 13 -6.19 -2.94 -15.62
N TYR A 14 -6.24 -2.75 -14.30
CA TYR A 14 -7.41 -2.98 -13.46
C TYR A 14 -7.82 -1.65 -12.82
N TYR A 15 -9.01 -1.16 -13.13
CA TYR A 15 -9.47 0.17 -12.73
C TYR A 15 -10.96 0.21 -12.46
N ASP A 16 -11.42 1.25 -11.75
CA ASP A 16 -12.83 1.47 -11.44
C ASP A 16 -13.39 2.71 -12.13
N GLY A 17 -14.70 2.68 -12.39
CA GLY A 17 -15.45 3.80 -12.97
C GLY A 17 -15.25 3.99 -14.48
N ASP A 18 -16.05 4.91 -15.04
CA ASP A 18 -16.11 5.16 -16.49
C ASP A 18 -14.97 6.07 -17.00
N ARG A 19 -14.42 6.90 -16.12
CA ARG A 19 -13.35 7.86 -16.40
C ARG A 19 -12.27 7.76 -15.33
N PRO A 20 -11.48 6.67 -15.33
CA PRO A 20 -10.49 6.42 -14.29
C PRO A 20 -9.37 7.46 -14.35
N VAL A 21 -8.95 7.95 -13.17
CA VAL A 21 -7.73 8.77 -13.02
C VAL A 21 -6.49 7.87 -12.96
N LEU A 22 -6.65 6.64 -12.47
CA LEU A 22 -5.58 5.65 -12.31
C LEU A 22 -6.14 4.22 -12.44
N SER A 23 -5.24 3.26 -12.59
CA SER A 23 -5.53 1.83 -12.37
C SER A 23 -5.11 1.47 -10.95
N ALA A 24 -5.95 0.72 -10.23
CA ALA A 24 -5.65 0.23 -8.88
C ALA A 24 -4.40 -0.67 -8.89
N LEU A 25 -4.27 -1.51 -9.90
CA LEU A 25 -3.03 -2.22 -10.22
C LEU A 25 -2.88 -2.45 -11.73
N VAL A 26 -1.65 -2.70 -12.14
CA VAL A 26 -1.28 -3.14 -13.48
C VAL A 26 -0.44 -4.40 -13.36
N THR A 27 -0.71 -5.41 -14.18
CA THR A 27 0.12 -6.62 -14.27
C THR A 27 0.88 -6.65 -15.59
N GLU A 28 2.09 -7.20 -15.56
CA GLU A 28 2.95 -7.45 -16.71
C GLU A 28 3.31 -8.94 -16.78
N GLU A 29 2.89 -9.59 -17.87
CA GLU A 29 3.20 -11.01 -18.15
C GLU A 29 4.69 -11.22 -18.40
N GLN A 30 5.29 -12.10 -17.60
CA GLN A 30 6.67 -12.56 -17.74
C GLN A 30 6.75 -13.79 -18.66
N GLY A 31 7.95 -14.10 -19.16
CA GLY A 31 8.16 -15.15 -20.16
C GLY A 31 7.94 -16.58 -19.66
N ASP A 32 7.96 -16.76 -18.34
CA ASP A 32 7.76 -18.00 -17.59
C ASP A 32 6.32 -18.17 -17.05
N GLY A 33 5.44 -17.20 -17.33
CA GLY A 33 4.06 -17.20 -16.84
C GLY A 33 3.86 -16.48 -15.50
N ASP A 34 4.94 -15.98 -14.88
CA ASP A 34 4.84 -15.12 -13.71
C ASP A 34 4.19 -13.78 -14.05
N LEU A 35 3.65 -13.11 -13.04
CA LEU A 35 3.08 -11.77 -13.18
C LEU A 35 3.86 -10.79 -12.32
N LYS A 36 4.50 -9.82 -12.97
CA LYS A 36 4.98 -8.64 -12.28
C LYS A 36 3.81 -7.69 -12.06
N ILE A 37 3.64 -7.19 -10.85
CA ILE A 37 2.49 -6.41 -10.41
C ILE A 37 2.97 -5.03 -9.99
N TYR A 38 2.29 -3.99 -10.45
CA TYR A 38 2.50 -2.61 -10.07
C TYR A 38 1.25 -2.13 -9.35
N PHE A 39 1.35 -1.86 -8.04
CA PHE A 39 0.24 -1.35 -7.24
C PHE A 39 0.19 0.18 -7.32
N ALA A 40 -1.01 0.75 -7.40
CA ALA A 40 -1.17 2.19 -7.24
C ALA A 40 -0.76 2.66 -5.84
N GLY A 41 -0.42 3.96 -5.77
CA GLY A 41 -0.28 4.68 -4.51
C GLY A 41 -1.51 4.48 -3.63
N LEU A 42 -1.29 4.09 -2.37
CA LEU A 42 -2.37 3.83 -1.43
C LEU A 42 -1.99 4.25 0.00
N THR A 43 -2.97 4.80 0.70
CA THR A 43 -2.88 5.29 2.08
C THR A 43 -3.78 4.49 3.03
N GLY A 44 -3.40 4.41 4.30
CA GLY A 44 -4.17 3.71 5.35
C GLY A 44 -5.37 4.49 5.89
N GLY A 45 -5.54 5.75 5.48
CA GLY A 45 -6.66 6.62 5.86
C GLY A 45 -7.92 6.40 5.02
N TYR A 46 -8.37 7.46 4.33
CA TYR A 46 -9.59 7.42 3.51
C TYR A 46 -9.53 6.36 2.40
N SER A 47 -8.36 6.15 1.78
CA SER A 47 -8.23 5.19 0.69
C SER A 47 -8.51 3.76 1.18
N ALA A 48 -7.82 3.30 2.24
CA ALA A 48 -8.06 1.98 2.81
C ALA A 48 -9.48 1.84 3.38
N LYS A 49 -10.03 2.87 4.03
CA LYS A 49 -11.43 2.89 4.46
C LYS A 49 -12.38 2.57 3.31
N GLY A 50 -12.21 3.23 2.16
CA GLY A 50 -13.03 3.02 0.97
C GLY A 50 -12.84 1.65 0.34
N VAL A 51 -11.59 1.20 0.18
CA VAL A 51 -11.27 -0.09 -0.43
C VAL A 51 -11.80 -1.26 0.40
N LEU A 52 -11.58 -1.22 1.72
CA LEU A 52 -11.93 -2.29 2.64
C LEU A 52 -13.37 -2.18 3.18
N GLY A 53 -14.06 -1.07 2.92
CA GLY A 53 -15.43 -0.84 3.40
C GLY A 53 -15.51 -0.69 4.92
N LEU A 54 -14.53 -0.02 5.53
CA LEU A 54 -14.48 0.20 6.99
C LEU A 54 -15.46 1.31 7.40
N ASP A 55 -16.09 1.15 8.57
CA ASP A 55 -16.97 2.17 9.14
C ASP A 55 -16.17 3.34 9.72
N GLU A 56 -15.05 3.03 10.37
CA GLU A 56 -14.19 4.00 11.05
C GLU A 56 -13.05 4.49 10.15
N LEU A 57 -12.63 5.74 10.38
CA LEU A 57 -11.48 6.33 9.70
C LEU A 57 -10.29 6.32 10.66
N VAL A 58 -9.24 5.61 10.30
CA VAL A 58 -7.93 5.70 10.97
C VAL A 58 -7.24 6.99 10.53
N THR A 59 -6.63 7.71 11.46
CA THR A 59 -5.95 8.99 11.18
C THR A 59 -4.65 9.07 11.96
N MET A 60 -3.54 9.30 11.27
CA MET A 60 -2.20 9.48 11.86
C MET A 60 -1.79 8.37 12.84
N ASP A 61 -2.14 7.12 12.53
CA ASP A 61 -1.84 5.97 13.37
C ASP A 61 -1.19 4.85 12.53
N PRO A 62 0.14 4.88 12.34
CA PRO A 62 0.84 3.90 11.53
C PRO A 62 0.65 2.45 11.97
N ASP A 63 0.45 2.18 13.27
CA ASP A 63 0.23 0.82 13.76
C ASP A 63 -1.02 0.18 13.15
N GLN A 64 -2.04 0.98 12.87
CA GLN A 64 -3.26 0.56 12.19
C GLN A 64 -3.19 0.79 10.68
N GLU A 65 -2.71 1.94 10.23
CA GLU A 65 -2.73 2.35 8.83
C GLU A 65 -1.85 1.46 7.93
N ILE A 66 -0.66 1.08 8.38
CA ILE A 66 0.29 0.34 7.53
C ILE A 66 -0.26 -1.04 7.13
N PRO A 67 -0.78 -1.87 8.06
CA PRO A 67 -1.47 -3.11 7.68
C PRO A 67 -2.62 -2.90 6.70
N LEU A 68 -3.41 -1.83 6.87
CA LEU A 68 -4.58 -1.57 6.02
C LEU A 68 -4.19 -1.30 4.57
N VAL A 69 -3.03 -0.69 4.30
CA VAL A 69 -2.51 -0.53 2.94
C VAL A 69 -2.29 -1.89 2.27
N PHE A 70 -1.58 -2.80 2.93
CA PHE A 70 -1.31 -4.13 2.39
C PHE A 70 -2.57 -4.97 2.22
N LEU A 71 -3.51 -4.92 3.17
CA LEU A 71 -4.78 -5.63 3.10
C LEU A 71 -5.67 -5.09 1.97
N SER A 72 -5.58 -3.79 1.68
CA SER A 72 -6.27 -3.18 0.54
C SER A 72 -5.70 -3.67 -0.79
N TRP A 73 -4.38 -3.79 -0.91
CA TRP A 73 -3.75 -4.42 -2.08
C TRP A 73 -4.10 -5.90 -2.20
N GLU A 74 -4.13 -6.66 -1.10
CA GLU A 74 -4.61 -8.04 -1.09
C GLU A 74 -6.04 -8.13 -1.62
N LYS A 75 -6.93 -7.26 -1.13
CA LYS A 75 -8.29 -7.18 -1.62
C LYS A 75 -8.36 -6.91 -3.12
N TRP A 76 -7.54 -5.99 -3.64
CA TRP A 76 -7.49 -5.73 -5.09
C TRP A 76 -7.03 -6.95 -5.88
N LEU A 77 -6.03 -7.68 -5.42
CA LEU A 77 -5.57 -8.91 -6.09
C LEU A 77 -6.66 -9.98 -6.14
N ILE A 78 -7.41 -10.13 -5.04
CA ILE A 78 -8.53 -11.06 -4.94
C ILE A 78 -9.67 -10.62 -5.87
N ASP A 79 -10.09 -9.35 -5.80
CA ASP A 79 -11.15 -8.80 -6.65
C ASP A 79 -10.77 -8.86 -8.15
N ALA A 80 -9.48 -8.79 -8.47
CA ALA A 80 -8.94 -8.94 -9.82
C ALA A 80 -8.80 -10.40 -10.28
N GLY A 81 -9.00 -11.37 -9.39
CA GLY A 81 -8.82 -12.80 -9.67
C GLY A 81 -7.37 -13.21 -9.93
N ILE A 82 -6.39 -12.46 -9.39
CA ILE A 82 -4.96 -12.70 -9.63
C ILE A 82 -4.43 -13.79 -8.69
N CYS A 83 -4.75 -13.71 -7.40
CA CYS A 83 -4.36 -14.67 -6.37
C CYS A 83 -5.39 -14.68 -5.22
N ALA A 84 -5.27 -15.66 -4.32
CA ALA A 84 -6.17 -15.82 -3.17
C ALA A 84 -5.70 -15.05 -1.93
N SER A 85 -4.41 -14.75 -1.84
CA SER A 85 -3.82 -13.98 -0.74
C SER A 85 -2.53 -13.30 -1.16
N LEU A 86 -2.18 -12.23 -0.45
CA LEU A 86 -0.91 -11.53 -0.54
C LEU A 86 0.28 -12.41 -0.16
N LYS A 87 0.07 -13.51 0.57
CA LYS A 87 1.12 -14.51 0.86
C LYS A 87 1.73 -15.13 -0.40
N GLN A 88 1.02 -15.08 -1.52
CA GLN A 88 1.49 -15.56 -2.82
C GLN A 88 2.32 -14.51 -3.58
N ILE A 89 2.49 -13.31 -3.00
CA ILE A 89 3.07 -12.15 -3.66
C ILE A 89 4.39 -11.79 -2.98
N ASP A 90 5.46 -11.80 -3.77
CA ASP A 90 6.77 -11.35 -3.33
C ASP A 90 6.98 -9.91 -3.73
N PHE A 91 7.00 -9.01 -2.74
CA PHE A 91 7.31 -7.61 -2.96
C PHE A 91 8.78 -7.46 -3.37
N ILE A 92 9.03 -6.72 -4.45
CA ILE A 92 10.38 -6.41 -4.94
C ILE A 92 10.85 -5.12 -4.28
N GLU A 93 10.01 -4.09 -4.33
CA GLU A 93 10.30 -2.76 -3.79
C GLU A 93 9.05 -2.09 -3.21
N VAL A 94 9.22 -1.33 -2.13
CA VAL A 94 8.19 -0.45 -1.57
C VAL A 94 8.71 0.97 -1.49
N HIS A 95 7.97 1.91 -2.06
CA HIS A 95 8.24 3.33 -1.96
C HIS A 95 7.31 3.91 -0.90
N ALA A 96 7.87 4.34 0.23
CA ALA A 96 7.09 4.88 1.34
C ALA A 96 7.21 6.41 1.40
N PHE A 97 6.08 7.10 1.46
CA PHE A 97 6.01 8.55 1.58
C PHE A 97 5.37 8.90 2.92
N GLY A 98 6.19 9.35 3.88
CA GLY A 98 5.70 9.76 5.19
C GLY A 98 5.16 11.18 5.16
N CYS A 99 3.96 11.38 5.70
CA CYS A 99 3.28 12.68 5.74
C CYS A 99 3.71 13.48 6.97
N GLN A 100 3.54 14.79 6.92
CA GLN A 100 3.67 15.61 8.13
C GLN A 100 2.56 15.28 9.15
N PRO A 101 2.85 15.39 10.46
CA PRO A 101 1.83 15.42 11.50
C PRO A 101 0.68 16.39 11.15
N LYS A 102 -0.57 15.96 11.33
CA LYS A 102 -1.74 16.85 11.17
C LYS A 102 -1.92 17.78 12.38
N SER A 103 -1.37 17.39 13.53
CA SER A 103 -1.25 18.21 14.73
C SER A 103 -0.04 17.72 15.54
N PRO A 104 0.58 18.57 16.38
CA PRO A 104 0.32 20.01 16.51
C PRO A 104 0.87 20.81 15.32
N ASN A 105 0.60 22.13 15.26
CA ASN A 105 1.17 22.98 14.22
C ASN A 105 2.63 23.37 14.58
N PRO A 106 3.63 23.16 13.69
CA PRO A 106 5.04 23.42 14.01
C PRO A 106 5.35 24.89 14.31
N MET A 107 4.52 25.83 13.86
CA MET A 107 4.68 27.26 14.14
C MET A 107 4.22 27.65 15.55
N VAL A 108 3.38 26.81 16.18
CA VAL A 108 2.80 27.05 17.50
C VAL A 108 3.46 26.17 18.55
N ASP A 109 3.77 24.92 18.21
CA ASP A 109 4.43 23.95 19.08
C ASP A 109 5.47 23.12 18.29
N PRO A 110 6.69 23.67 18.08
CA PRO A 110 7.75 22.98 17.34
C PRO A 110 8.28 21.75 18.07
N ILE A 111 8.24 21.73 19.41
CA ILE A 111 8.72 20.60 20.21
C ILE A 111 7.74 19.44 20.13
N GLY A 112 6.44 19.70 20.33
CA GLY A 112 5.40 18.69 20.19
C GLY A 112 5.30 18.16 18.75
N TYR A 113 5.52 19.01 17.75
CA TYR A 113 5.57 18.57 16.35
C TYR A 113 6.73 17.61 16.10
N ALA A 114 7.94 17.93 16.59
CA ALA A 114 9.10 17.05 16.46
C ALA A 114 8.87 15.71 17.19
N ALA A 115 8.31 15.74 18.40
CA ALA A 115 7.96 14.52 19.14
C ALA A 115 6.95 13.66 18.39
N GLU A 116 5.96 14.27 17.74
CA GLU A 116 4.98 13.55 16.93
C GLU A 116 5.59 12.96 15.65
N GLN A 117 6.55 13.64 15.02
CA GLN A 117 7.31 13.06 13.91
C GLN A 117 8.06 11.80 14.35
N ASP A 118 8.70 11.83 15.51
CA ASP A 118 9.44 10.67 16.04
C ASP A 118 8.49 9.52 16.39
N ARG A 119 7.34 9.81 17.04
CA ARG A 119 6.30 8.82 17.30
C ARG A 119 5.81 8.13 16.02
N LEU A 120 5.52 8.90 14.96
CA LEU A 120 5.05 8.36 13.68
C LEU A 120 6.11 7.51 12.97
N ARG A 121 7.39 7.88 13.07
CA ARG A 121 8.50 7.09 12.50
C ARG A 121 8.68 5.77 13.25
N GLU A 122 8.63 5.81 14.58
CA GLU A 122 8.73 4.61 15.41
C GLU A 122 7.56 3.66 15.18
N ALA A 123 6.33 4.19 15.16
CA ALA A 123 5.12 3.42 14.87
C ALA A 123 5.17 2.80 13.47
N TYR A 124 5.58 3.56 12.46
CA TYR A 124 5.77 3.06 11.10
C TYR A 124 6.77 1.89 11.05
N ALA A 125 7.95 2.05 11.64
CA ALA A 125 8.98 1.02 11.62
C ALA A 125 8.49 -0.27 12.29
N ARG A 126 7.82 -0.14 13.44
CA ARG A 126 7.19 -1.26 14.15
C ARG A 126 6.12 -1.94 13.30
N ALA A 127 5.10 -1.20 12.86
CA ALA A 127 3.97 -1.72 12.10
C ALA A 127 4.43 -2.43 10.81
N TYR A 128 5.33 -1.81 10.07
CA TYR A 128 5.89 -2.38 8.84
C TYR A 128 6.62 -3.69 9.11
N SER A 129 7.56 -3.70 10.08
CA SER A 129 8.32 -4.91 10.40
C SER A 129 7.44 -6.04 10.93
N GLN A 130 6.43 -5.70 11.75
CA GLN A 130 5.49 -6.66 12.31
C GLN A 130 4.61 -7.28 11.24
N PHE A 131 4.15 -6.51 10.25
CA PHE A 131 3.34 -7.03 9.15
C PHE A 131 4.07 -8.14 8.38
N PHE A 132 5.32 -7.92 8.00
CA PHE A 132 6.13 -8.96 7.34
C PHE A 132 6.40 -10.16 8.25
N LYS A 133 6.69 -9.91 9.53
CA LYS A 133 6.98 -10.99 10.48
C LYS A 133 5.77 -11.89 10.77
N GLU A 134 4.58 -11.32 10.88
CA GLU A 134 3.39 -12.02 11.38
C GLU A 134 2.43 -12.42 10.25
N TYR A 135 2.24 -11.57 9.24
CA TYR A 135 1.31 -11.83 8.14
C TYR A 135 1.99 -12.50 6.94
N LEU A 136 3.23 -12.13 6.64
CA LEU A 136 4.01 -12.63 5.50
C LEU A 136 5.33 -13.32 5.92
N PRO A 137 5.32 -14.26 6.90
CA PRO A 137 6.56 -14.78 7.49
C PRO A 137 7.46 -15.54 6.52
N ASP A 138 6.88 -16.09 5.45
CA ASP A 138 7.59 -16.88 4.44
C ASP A 138 8.11 -16.02 3.27
N ASN A 139 7.66 -14.76 3.17
CA ASN A 139 8.08 -13.84 2.12
C ASN A 139 9.35 -13.06 2.51
N GLY A 140 10.07 -12.59 1.50
CA GLY A 140 11.16 -11.64 1.72
C GLY A 140 10.67 -10.25 2.13
N VAL A 141 11.52 -9.49 2.83
CA VAL A 141 11.29 -8.06 3.06
C VAL A 141 11.84 -7.27 1.85
N PRO A 142 11.03 -6.43 1.18
CA PRO A 142 11.42 -5.80 -0.07
C PRO A 142 12.48 -4.72 0.12
N CYS A 143 13.18 -4.38 -0.97
CA CYS A 143 13.96 -3.14 -1.00
C CYS A 143 13.04 -1.95 -0.72
N ARG A 144 13.54 -0.94 -0.01
CA ARG A 144 12.68 0.19 0.39
C ARG A 144 13.46 1.48 0.46
N PHE A 145 12.83 2.57 0.01
CA PHE A 145 13.20 3.91 0.42
C PHE A 145 12.01 4.61 1.07
N THR A 146 12.33 5.59 1.93
CA THR A 146 11.32 6.41 2.61
C THR A 146 11.66 7.88 2.40
N VAL A 147 10.68 8.66 1.95
CA VAL A 147 10.80 10.12 1.81
C VAL A 147 9.72 10.77 2.67
N HIS A 148 10.05 11.85 3.37
CA HIS A 148 9.06 12.62 4.12
C HIS A 148 8.59 13.82 3.28
N LEU A 149 7.29 13.88 3.03
CA LEU A 149 6.63 14.91 2.23
C LEU A 149 5.87 15.89 3.12
N VAL A 150 5.54 17.06 2.57
CA VAL A 150 4.64 18.01 3.24
C VAL A 150 3.26 17.40 3.41
N ASP A 151 2.69 16.86 2.32
CA ASP A 151 1.39 16.21 2.37
C ASP A 151 1.20 15.24 1.20
N VAL A 152 0.18 14.39 1.33
CA VAL A 152 -0.38 13.54 0.27
C VAL A 152 -1.87 13.89 0.10
N PRO A 153 -2.56 13.46 -0.97
CA PRO A 153 -3.98 13.80 -1.16
C PRO A 153 -4.90 13.35 -0.01
N ASP A 154 -4.54 12.26 0.67
CA ASP A 154 -5.25 11.76 1.85
C ASP A 154 -4.90 12.56 3.12
N LYS A 155 -5.87 13.33 3.59
CA LYS A 155 -5.69 14.21 4.76
C LYS A 155 -5.71 13.48 6.10
N ALA A 156 -6.06 12.20 6.14
CA ALA A 156 -6.00 11.39 7.35
C ALA A 156 -4.68 10.62 7.47
N ALA A 157 -4.00 10.41 6.35
CA ALA A 157 -2.94 9.43 6.26
C ALA A 157 -1.63 9.85 6.94
N SER A 158 -0.98 8.89 7.60
CA SER A 158 0.42 9.02 8.04
C SER A 158 1.42 8.67 6.93
N TYR A 159 1.10 7.71 6.06
CA TYR A 159 1.96 7.29 4.95
C TYR A 159 1.16 6.94 3.70
N GLU A 160 1.77 7.15 2.53
CA GLU A 160 1.35 6.59 1.25
C GLU A 160 2.40 5.60 0.75
N PHE A 161 1.99 4.42 0.29
CA PHE A 161 2.89 3.45 -0.34
C PHE A 161 2.57 3.25 -1.80
N TYR A 162 3.63 3.04 -2.59
CA TYR A 162 3.59 2.45 -3.92
C TYR A 162 4.49 1.21 -3.92
N SER A 163 4.17 0.19 -4.69
CA SER A 163 4.99 -1.01 -4.73
C SER A 163 4.95 -1.75 -6.05
N THR A 164 6.08 -2.41 -6.35
CA THR A 164 6.21 -3.41 -7.40
C THR A 164 6.43 -4.78 -6.75
N ALA A 165 5.75 -5.81 -7.25
CA ALA A 165 5.81 -7.17 -6.72
C ALA A 165 5.77 -8.23 -7.82
N LEU A 166 5.91 -9.49 -7.44
CA LEU A 166 5.89 -10.65 -8.33
C LEU A 166 4.96 -11.72 -7.78
N LEU A 167 4.10 -12.26 -8.63
CA LEU A 167 3.43 -13.54 -8.41
C LEU A 167 4.23 -14.62 -9.13
N GLN A 168 4.93 -15.45 -8.35
CA GLN A 168 5.74 -16.56 -8.85
C GLN A 168 4.87 -17.81 -8.95
N ARG A 169 4.47 -18.20 -10.17
CA ARG A 169 3.53 -19.32 -10.40
C ARG A 169 4.10 -20.66 -9.94
N ALA A 170 5.40 -20.86 -10.11
CA ALA A 170 6.08 -22.08 -9.68
C ALA A 170 6.02 -22.34 -8.17
N LEU A 171 5.71 -21.34 -7.35
CA LEU A 171 5.55 -21.49 -5.89
C LEU A 171 4.11 -21.78 -5.47
N GLN A 172 3.15 -21.81 -6.41
CA GLN A 172 1.72 -21.96 -6.12
C GLN A 172 1.16 -23.33 -6.51
N GLU A 173 2.02 -24.23 -7.00
CA GLU A 173 1.69 -25.61 -7.37
C GLU A 173 1.72 -26.56 -6.17
#